data_AF-A0A953LPL6-F1
#
_entry.id   AF-A0A953LPL6-F1
#
_cell.length_a   1.000
_cell.length_b   1.000
_cell.length_c   1.000
_cell.angle_alpha   90.00
_cell.angle_beta   90.00
_cell.angle_gamma   90.00
#
_symmetry.space_group_name_H-M   'P 1'
#
loop_
_entity.id
_entity.type
_entity.pdbx_description
1 polymer ?
#
loop_
_entity_poly.entity_id
_entity_poly.type
_entity_poly.pdbx_seq_one_letter_code
_entity_poly.pdbx_strand_id
1 'polypeptide(L)'
;IVTGRVVNVTDFGLFIDIYDGLEGLAHISEIDFPGGKLAEHFHAGDWVRARILRIEEDDRKVGLTLRGVTQPTEAEVAELEAAAAPAVTSAPVETTEEGGDH
;
A
#
# COMPACT_ATOMS: atom_id res chain seq x y z
N ILE A 1 -11.08 -5.14 6.74
CA ILE A 1 -9.91 -4.39 6.19
C ILE A 1 -9.52 -5.14 4.94
N VAL A 2 -9.27 -4.42 3.86
CA VAL A 2 -8.89 -4.97 2.56
C VAL A 2 -7.45 -4.59 2.27
N THR A 3 -6.71 -5.49 1.65
CA THR A 3 -5.38 -5.20 1.12
C THR A 3 -5.54 -4.94 -0.38
N GLY A 4 -4.96 -3.86 -0.87
CA GLY A 4 -4.98 -3.51 -2.27
C GLY A 4 -3.65 -2.93 -2.71
N ARG A 5 -3.49 -2.81 -4.03
CA ARG A 5 -2.28 -2.27 -4.64
C ARG A 5 -2.52 -0.84 -5.06
N VAL A 6 -1.63 0.06 -4.70
CA VAL A 6 -1.70 1.45 -5.15
C VAL A 6 -1.47 1.48 -6.66
N VAL A 7 -2.46 1.91 -7.43
CA VAL A 7 -2.34 2.06 -8.88
C VAL A 7 -1.92 3.46 -9.28
N ASN A 8 -2.35 4.46 -8.50
CA ASN A 8 -2.04 5.84 -8.76
C ASN A 8 -2.11 6.68 -7.48
N VAL A 9 -1.27 7.70 -7.40
CA VAL A 9 -1.22 8.62 -6.27
C VAL A 9 -1.44 10.03 -6.79
N THR A 10 -2.39 10.75 -6.20
CA THR A 10 -2.71 12.13 -6.57
C THR A 10 -2.62 13.04 -5.35
N ASP A 11 -2.60 14.37 -5.57
CA ASP A 11 -2.55 15.34 -4.48
C ASP A 11 -3.82 15.35 -3.61
N PHE A 12 -4.95 14.82 -4.10
CA PHE A 12 -6.22 14.77 -3.37
C PHE A 12 -6.54 13.38 -2.79
N GLY A 13 -5.79 12.34 -3.15
CA GLY A 13 -6.04 10.98 -2.66
C GLY A 13 -5.16 9.88 -3.28
N LEU A 14 -5.39 8.65 -2.83
CA LEU A 14 -4.78 7.44 -3.39
C LEU A 14 -5.83 6.57 -4.08
N PHE A 15 -5.48 6.08 -5.26
CA PHE A 15 -6.23 5.06 -5.98
C PHE A 15 -5.61 3.70 -5.69
N ILE A 16 -6.41 2.82 -5.11
CA ILE A 16 -6.01 1.49 -4.67
C ILE A 16 -6.90 0.50 -5.42
N ASP A 17 -6.28 -0.35 -6.22
CA ASP A 17 -6.95 -1.45 -6.87
C ASP A 17 -7.06 -2.62 -5.88
N ILE A 18 -8.29 -3.09 -5.71
CA ILE A 18 -8.60 -4.23 -4.84
C ILE A 18 -8.92 -5.40 -5.76
N TYR A 19 -8.39 -6.58 -5.46
CA TYR A 19 -8.59 -7.82 -6.23
C TYR A 19 -10.05 -8.29 -6.38
N ASP A 20 -11.00 -7.58 -5.78
CA ASP A 20 -12.44 -7.78 -5.92
C ASP A 20 -13.02 -7.16 -7.20
N GLY A 21 -12.17 -6.53 -8.03
CA GLY A 21 -12.59 -5.79 -9.23
C GLY A 21 -13.31 -4.48 -8.89
N LEU A 22 -12.98 -3.92 -7.73
CA LEU A 22 -13.49 -2.67 -7.20
C LEU A 22 -12.35 -1.66 -7.10
N GLU A 23 -12.64 -0.43 -7.53
CA GLU A 23 -11.68 0.68 -7.45
C GLU A 23 -11.87 1.44 -6.15
N GLY A 24 -10.86 1.36 -5.30
CA GLY A 24 -10.82 2.03 -4.02
C GLY A 24 -10.21 3.42 -4.12
N LEU A 25 -10.94 4.44 -3.67
CA LEU A 25 -10.41 5.79 -3.52
C LEU A 25 -10.26 6.14 -2.04
N ALA A 26 -9.04 6.45 -1.63
CA ALA A 26 -8.77 7.03 -0.33
C ALA A 26 -8.56 8.53 -0.46
N HIS A 27 -9.41 9.31 0.20
CA HIS A 27 -9.27 10.78 0.21
C HIS A 27 -8.08 11.19 1.09
N ILE A 28 -7.41 12.31 0.75
CA ILE A 28 -6.29 12.85 1.56
C ILE A 28 -6.65 13.04 3.04
N SER A 29 -7.91 13.33 3.35
CA SER A 29 -8.41 13.46 4.73
C SER A 29 -8.50 12.14 5.50
N GLU A 30 -8.54 11.02 4.77
CA GLU A 30 -8.64 9.66 5.28
C GLU A 30 -7.30 8.92 5.22
N ILE A 31 -6.21 9.64 4.95
CA ILE A 31 -4.85 9.11 4.92
C ILE A 31 -4.09 9.72 6.09
N ASP A 32 -3.42 8.88 6.87
CA ASP A 32 -2.56 9.31 7.97
C ASP A 32 -1.15 9.52 7.39
N PHE A 33 -0.84 10.75 7.01
CA PHE A 33 0.47 11.15 6.48
C PHE A 33 0.95 12.43 7.17
N PRO A 34 2.27 12.66 7.31
CA PRO A 34 2.82 13.79 8.05
C PRO A 34 2.67 15.16 7.36
N GLY A 35 1.88 15.25 6.28
CA GLY A 35 1.76 16.43 5.42
C GLY A 35 2.69 16.39 4.19
N GLY A 36 2.44 17.27 3.21
CA GLY A 36 3.19 17.33 1.95
C GLY A 36 2.50 16.62 0.78
N LYS A 37 3.28 16.16 -0.20
CA LYS A 37 2.75 15.44 -1.37
C LYS A 37 2.63 13.96 -1.07
N LEU A 38 1.46 13.38 -1.36
CA LEU A 38 1.24 11.94 -1.20
C LEU A 38 2.25 11.11 -2.00
N ALA A 39 2.63 11.56 -3.18
CA ALA A 39 3.59 10.88 -4.05
C ALA A 39 5.01 10.75 -3.46
N GLU A 40 5.33 11.49 -2.40
CA GLU A 40 6.60 11.34 -1.68
C GLU A 40 6.54 10.28 -0.58
N HIS A 41 5.33 9.96 -0.09
CA HIS A 41 5.11 8.98 0.97
C HIS A 41 4.62 7.64 0.44
N PHE A 42 3.89 7.65 -0.68
CA PHE A 42 3.31 6.47 -1.30
C PHE A 42 3.67 6.42 -2.77
N HIS A 43 3.92 5.21 -3.26
CA HIS A 43 4.31 4.96 -4.64
C HIS A 43 3.29 4.04 -5.33
N ALA A 44 3.09 4.25 -6.63
CA ALA A 44 2.34 3.30 -7.44
C ALA A 44 3.06 1.95 -7.47
N GLY A 45 2.33 0.88 -7.20
CA GLY A 45 2.83 -0.48 -7.08
C GLY A 45 2.87 -1.00 -5.64
N ASP A 46 2.79 -0.11 -4.65
CA ASP A 46 2.90 -0.45 -3.23
C ASP A 46 1.64 -1.17 -2.71
N TRP A 47 1.80 -2.05 -1.73
CA TRP A 47 0.70 -2.78 -1.14
C TRP A 47 0.27 -2.14 0.16
N VAL A 48 -0.98 -1.66 0.19
CA VAL A 48 -1.53 -0.94 1.34
C VAL A 48 -2.75 -1.64 1.89
N ARG A 49 -3.00 -1.45 3.19
CA ARG A 49 -4.23 -1.88 3.83
C ARG A 49 -5.15 -0.69 4.03
N ALA A 50 -6.40 -0.87 3.65
CA ALA A 50 -7.44 0.12 3.80
C ALA A 50 -8.71 -0.47 4.41
N ARG A 51 -9.50 0.36 5.08
CA ARG A 51 -10.83 0.02 5.57
C ARG A 51 -11.87 0.60 4.62
N ILE A 52 -12.86 -0.23 4.28
CA ILE A 52 -14.02 0.20 3.52
C ILE A 52 -14.89 1.07 4.41
N LEU A 53 -15.14 2.30 3.97
CA LEU A 53 -16.11 3.22 4.57
C LEU A 53 -17.48 3.05 3.92
N ARG A 54 -17.51 2.98 2.59
CA ARG A 54 -18.75 2.90 1.80
C ARG A 54 -18.49 2.17 0.48
N ILE A 55 -19.45 1.36 0.05
CA ILE A 55 -19.43 0.64 -1.23
C ILE A 55 -20.54 1.23 -2.10
N GLU A 56 -20.21 1.61 -3.33
CA GLU A 56 -21.17 2.06 -4.35
C GLU A 56 -21.14 1.02 -5.48
N GLU A 57 -22.08 0.08 -5.42
CA GLU A 57 -22.16 -1.08 -6.31
C GLU A 57 -22.43 -0.67 -7.78
N ASP A 58 -23.13 0.46 -7.98
CA ASP A 58 -23.51 0.99 -9.29
C ASP A 58 -22.29 1.42 -10.12
N ASP A 59 -21.35 2.11 -9.47
CA ASP A 59 -20.11 2.62 -10.07
C ASP A 59 -18.90 1.71 -9.85
N ARG A 60 -19.05 0.62 -9.08
CA ARG A 60 -17.95 -0.24 -8.60
C ARG A 60 -16.87 0.54 -7.84
N LYS A 61 -17.27 1.64 -7.20
CA LYS A 61 -16.39 2.52 -6.43
C LYS A 61 -16.52 2.25 -4.95
N VAL A 62 -15.40 2.28 -4.25
CA VAL A 62 -15.35 2.08 -2.81
C VAL A 62 -14.61 3.23 -2.15
N GLY A 63 -15.28 3.87 -1.20
CA GLY A 63 -14.66 4.85 -0.31
C GLY A 63 -13.78 4.13 0.70
N LEU A 64 -12.49 4.38 0.66
CA LEU A 64 -11.49 3.76 1.53
C LEU A 64 -10.91 4.75 2.52
N THR A 65 -10.51 4.26 3.69
CA THR A 65 -9.69 4.99 4.65
C THR A 65 -8.45 4.21 5.03
N LEU A 66 -7.31 4.90 5.05
CA LEU A 66 -6.04 4.39 5.57
C LEU A 66 -5.83 4.86 7.02
N ARG A 67 -6.66 5.78 7.51
CA ARG A 67 -6.57 6.33 8.85
C ARG A 67 -6.90 5.28 9.90
N GLY A 68 -5.99 5.09 10.84
CA GLY A 68 -6.12 4.06 11.87
C GLY A 68 -6.06 2.64 11.31
N VAL A 69 -5.55 2.46 10.09
CA VAL A 69 -5.29 1.15 9.50
C VAL A 69 -3.79 0.88 9.57
N THR A 70 -3.43 -0.22 10.24
CA THR A 70 -2.05 -0.70 10.27
C THR A 70 -1.63 -1.12 8.88
N GLN A 71 -0.68 -0.39 8.30
CA GLN A 71 -0.07 -0.73 7.02
C GLN A 71 0.72 -2.05 7.15
N PRO A 72 0.69 -2.91 6.12
CA PRO A 72 1.50 -4.11 6.12
C PRO A 72 2.98 -3.72 6.20
N THR A 73 3.77 -4.50 6.92
CA THR A 73 5.23 -4.31 6.93
C THR A 73 5.81 -4.74 5.59
N GLU A 74 6.99 -4.26 5.25
CA GLU A 74 7.70 -4.67 4.02
C GLU A 74 7.85 -6.19 3.90
N ALA A 75 8.00 -6.89 5.03
CA ALA A 75 8.01 -8.36 5.09
C ALA A 75 6.65 -8.98 4.69
N GLU A 76 5.53 -8.42 5.16
CA GLU A 76 4.19 -8.90 4.80
C GLU A 76 3.86 -8.59 3.33
N VAL A 77 4.27 -7.42 2.84
CA VAL A 77 4.14 -7.04 1.44
C VAL A 77 4.93 -7.99 0.53
N ALA A 78 6.17 -8.32 0.92
CA ALA A 78 7.01 -9.25 0.18
C ALA A 78 6.39 -10.66 0.10
N GLU A 79 5.72 -11.14 1.16
CA GLU A 79 5.04 -12.44 1.14
C GLU A 79 3.79 -12.43 0.25
N LEU A 80 3.03 -11.32 0.22
CA LEU A 80 1.89 -11.13 -0.68
C LEU A 80 2.33 -11.06 -2.15
N GLU A 81 3.43 -10.35 -2.45
CA GLU A 81 4.02 -10.33 -3.79
C GLU A 81 4.59 -11.68 -4.19
N ALA A 82 5.29 -12.38 -3.28
CA ALA A 82 5.84 -13.71 -3.53
C ALA A 82 4.76 -14.77 -3.79
N ALA A 83 3.60 -14.66 -3.15
CA ALA A 83 2.44 -15.51 -3.41
C ALA A 83 1.78 -15.21 -4.78
N ALA A 84 1.88 -13.96 -5.25
CA ALA A 84 1.28 -13.51 -6.52
C ALA A 84 2.21 -13.68 -7.73
N ALA A 85 3.53 -13.72 -7.54
CA ALA A 85 4.52 -13.87 -8.61
C ALA A 85 5.43 -15.08 -8.36
N PRO A 86 5.38 -16.14 -9.20
CA PRO A 86 6.45 -17.12 -9.19
C PRO A 86 7.66 -16.50 -9.89
N ALA A 87 8.74 -16.31 -9.14
CA ALA A 87 10.10 -16.01 -9.60
C ALA A 87 10.44 -14.55 -9.99
N VAL A 88 10.91 -13.78 -9.00
CA VAL A 88 12.21 -13.08 -9.11
C VAL A 88 12.70 -12.76 -7.70
N THR A 89 13.52 -13.68 -7.19
CA THR A 89 14.49 -13.39 -6.14
C THR A 89 15.57 -12.48 -6.74
N SER A 90 15.62 -11.25 -6.30
CA SER A 90 16.88 -10.54 -6.11
C SER A 90 16.73 -9.93 -4.71
N ALA A 91 16.91 -10.75 -3.68
CA ALA A 91 18.17 -10.90 -2.97
C ALA A 91 18.63 -9.54 -2.38
N PRO A 92 18.94 -9.53 -1.08
CA PRO A 92 18.97 -8.34 -0.25
C PRO A 92 20.14 -7.42 -0.66
N VAL A 93 19.91 -6.11 -0.65
CA VAL A 93 21.01 -5.18 -0.37
C VAL A 93 21.23 -5.26 1.16
N GLU A 94 22.07 -6.17 1.63
CA GLU A 94 23.53 -6.06 1.78
C GLU A 94 23.88 -4.96 2.80
N THR A 95 24.01 -5.32 4.08
CA THR A 95 25.24 -5.73 4.81
C THR A 95 26.02 -4.56 5.39
N THR A 96 26.09 -4.50 6.71
CA THR A 96 27.37 -4.45 7.43
C THR A 96 27.17 -5.17 8.76
N GLU A 97 27.42 -6.48 8.71
CA GLU A 97 27.97 -7.21 9.86
C GLU A 97 29.51 -7.03 9.85
N GLU A 98 30.12 -7.18 11.03
CA GLU A 98 31.56 -7.32 11.31
C GLU A 98 32.38 -6.01 11.30
N GLY A 99 33.19 -5.62 12.28
CA GLY A 99 33.77 -6.28 13.45
C GLY A 99 35.06 -5.51 13.84
N GLY A 100 35.47 -5.58 15.11
CA GLY A 100 36.72 -5.02 15.63
C GLY A 100 36.54 -4.69 17.11
N ASP A 101 36.61 -5.68 18.01
CA ASP A 101 37.82 -6.32 18.58
C ASP A 101 38.65 -5.37 19.48
N HIS A 102 38.81 -5.84 20.72
CA HIS A 102 39.62 -5.35 21.85
C HIS A 102 39.05 -4.27 22.79
#